data_AF-A0A3A0BYH4-F1
#
_entry.id   AF-A0A3A0BYH4-F1
#
_cell.length_a   1.000
_cell.length_b   1.000
_cell.length_c   1.000
_cell.angle_alpha   90.00
_cell.angle_beta   90.00
_cell.angle_gamma   90.00
#
_symmetry.space_group_name_H-M   'P 1'
#
loop_
_entity.id
_entity.type
_entity.pdbx_description
1 polymer ?
#
loop_
_entity_poly.entity_id
_entity_poly.type
_entity_poly.pdbx_seq_one_letter_code
_entity_poly.pdbx_strand_id
1 'polypeptide(L)'
;MNPRSISMPLSSLLRNGACLAISCVLFLPMAEANHQGHERHGGAVRHEVIGEGTPISGASFRVFLGAGKATGGVALEAGQAEAAVRTVVDTVTLLLARRQDFPRFDESLKKDALQQVIIEPTVVNQEGKAFPFLVVRTTQPGRVNLLISASHLTEQGYLNRPDLLAPVLAREFQWVVSKADTAQKPKTLSMERDLAGAPIRTDQDISSLTADERVRLLQSLFETYLRTVDEQKSLEGQPHYEIGTSTLVPPTQPDSTMKWYDIRVREALQMIVREPSFLERTPKAVRSLLNGKVWNVAFVKVEQRDWATRTRVLPEEKAVSVGAGAQRIQPAAVLINTYRTAAPEDPFYPDSRGLPMGALSVDQLARVIALEIQHNITKKSMSGHVAQDALTAPK
;
A
#
# COMPACT_ATOMS: atom_id res chain seq x y z
N MET A 1 -60.51 4.78 60.72
CA MET A 1 -59.57 4.57 61.84
C MET A 1 -58.16 4.39 61.26
N ASN A 2 -57.31 5.41 61.36
CA ASN A 2 -55.87 5.23 61.55
C ASN A 2 -55.62 4.99 63.06
N PRO A 3 -54.43 4.64 63.61
CA PRO A 3 -53.06 4.66 63.02
C PRO A 3 -52.12 3.49 63.50
N ARG A 4 -50.87 3.49 63.00
CA ARG A 4 -49.55 3.38 63.73
C ARG A 4 -48.48 3.05 62.68
N SER A 5 -47.51 3.88 62.27
CA SER A 5 -46.55 4.81 62.91
C SER A 5 -45.47 4.13 63.77
N ILE A 6 -44.28 3.91 63.19
CA ILE A 6 -42.95 3.88 63.85
C ILE A 6 -41.95 4.40 62.78
N SER A 7 -41.66 5.70 62.76
CA SER A 7 -40.49 6.42 63.31
C SER A 7 -39.10 6.05 62.71
N MET A 8 -38.58 6.98 61.89
CA MET A 8 -37.16 7.30 61.62
C MET A 8 -36.37 7.63 62.94
N PRO A 9 -35.01 7.80 63.00
CA PRO A 9 -34.17 8.42 61.96
C PRO A 9 -32.64 8.13 61.85
N LEU A 10 -32.08 8.74 60.80
CA LEU A 10 -30.80 9.48 60.65
C LEU A 10 -29.45 8.79 60.34
N SER A 11 -28.82 9.40 59.31
CA SER A 11 -27.39 9.41 58.93
C SER A 11 -26.88 8.16 58.17
N SER A 12 -26.14 8.24 57.06
CA SER A 12 -25.33 9.31 56.51
C SER A 12 -25.01 9.09 55.02
N LEU A 13 -24.86 10.21 54.30
CA LEU A 13 -23.94 10.44 53.18
C LEU A 13 -23.90 9.44 52.00
N LEU A 14 -24.51 9.84 50.88
CA LEU A 14 -23.79 10.03 49.61
C LEU A 14 -24.59 10.99 48.72
N ARG A 15 -23.97 12.13 48.43
CA ARG A 15 -24.54 13.26 47.68
C ARG A 15 -24.72 12.89 46.21
N ASN A 16 -25.96 12.90 45.74
CA ASN A 16 -26.29 13.28 44.37
C ASN A 16 -26.37 14.81 44.32
N GLY A 17 -25.60 15.42 43.41
CA GLY A 17 -25.69 16.83 43.06
C GLY A 17 -25.88 16.95 41.54
N ALA A 18 -27.04 17.49 41.16
CA ALA A 18 -27.46 17.71 39.79
C ALA A 18 -26.97 19.06 39.25
N CYS A 19 -26.98 19.16 37.91
CA CYS A 19 -27.08 20.35 37.06
C CYS A 19 -25.93 21.37 37.03
N LEU A 20 -25.31 21.58 35.87
CA LEU A 20 -25.71 22.63 34.91
C LEU A 20 -24.85 22.58 33.63
N ALA A 21 -25.48 22.93 32.51
CA ALA A 21 -24.88 23.05 31.18
C ALA A 21 -23.92 24.25 31.08
N ILE A 22 -22.78 24.07 30.39
CA ILE A 22 -22.09 25.15 29.69
C ILE A 22 -21.58 24.62 28.34
N SER A 23 -22.08 25.25 27.29
CA SER A 23 -21.57 25.20 25.92
C SER A 23 -20.17 25.79 25.87
N CYS A 24 -19.20 25.07 25.32
CA CYS A 24 -17.96 25.65 24.81
C CYS A 24 -17.61 25.00 23.47
N VAL A 25 -18.08 25.67 22.42
CA VAL A 25 -17.44 25.68 21.11
C VAL A 25 -15.99 26.15 21.29
N LEU A 26 -15.02 25.31 20.91
CA LEU A 26 -13.66 25.75 20.61
C LEU A 26 -13.28 25.27 19.21
N PHE A 27 -13.59 26.14 18.24
CA PHE A 27 -12.75 26.48 17.09
C PHE A 27 -11.28 26.66 17.59
N LEU A 28 -10.21 26.03 17.07
CA LEU A 28 -9.53 26.06 15.75
C LEU A 28 -8.11 25.42 15.98
N PRO A 29 -7.23 25.20 14.98
CA PRO A 29 -7.34 25.57 13.57
C PRO A 29 -7.23 24.42 12.58
N MET A 30 -7.98 24.58 11.49
CA MET A 30 -7.50 24.18 10.17
C MET A 30 -6.17 24.88 9.92
N ALA A 31 -5.08 24.12 9.86
CA ALA A 31 -3.91 24.57 9.12
C ALA A 31 -4.22 24.35 7.64
N GLU A 32 -4.72 25.39 6.99
CA GLU A 32 -4.59 25.57 5.55
C GLU A 32 -3.08 25.60 5.24
N ALA A 33 -2.58 24.56 4.57
CA ALA A 33 -1.30 24.67 3.89
C ALA A 33 -1.56 25.45 2.58
N ASN A 34 -1.46 26.76 2.70
CA ASN A 34 -1.46 27.70 1.61
C ASN A 34 -0.31 27.37 0.65
N HIS A 35 -0.60 27.27 -0.65
CA HIS A 35 0.40 27.15 -1.69
C HIS A 35 1.26 28.43 -1.74
N GLN A 36 2.59 28.29 -1.73
CA GLN A 36 3.51 29.12 -2.52
C GLN A 36 4.96 28.64 -2.39
N GLY A 37 5.70 28.73 -3.50
CA GLY A 37 7.16 28.78 -3.47
C GLY A 37 7.85 27.62 -4.17
N HIS A 38 8.23 27.84 -5.43
CA HIS A 38 9.19 27.02 -6.15
C HIS A 38 10.49 26.85 -5.36
N GLU A 39 10.95 25.62 -5.20
CA GLU A 39 12.38 25.33 -5.16
C GLU A 39 12.76 24.38 -6.27
N ARG A 40 13.81 24.78 -6.99
CA ARG A 40 14.46 24.05 -8.07
C ARG A 40 14.87 22.67 -7.56
N HIS A 41 14.61 21.66 -8.40
CA HIS A 41 14.98 20.26 -8.22
C HIS A 41 16.37 20.07 -7.57
N GLY A 42 16.37 19.79 -6.26
CA GLY A 42 17.55 19.39 -5.51
C GLY A 42 17.93 17.94 -5.81
N GLY A 43 19.22 17.70 -6.06
CA GLY A 43 19.77 16.38 -6.35
C GLY A 43 19.57 15.34 -5.23
N ALA A 44 19.97 14.09 -5.53
CA ALA A 44 19.84 12.95 -4.63
C ALA A 44 20.18 13.29 -3.17
N VAL A 45 19.22 13.07 -2.27
CA VAL A 45 19.38 13.31 -0.82
C VAL A 45 20.55 12.46 -0.33
N ARG A 46 21.64 13.12 0.07
CA ARG A 46 22.75 12.46 0.76
C ARG A 46 22.34 12.29 2.23
N HIS A 47 22.09 11.06 2.63
CA HIS A 47 21.93 10.70 4.03
C HIS A 47 23.34 10.59 4.64
N GLU A 48 23.70 11.56 5.49
CA GLU A 48 25.00 11.57 6.18
C GLU A 48 25.06 10.44 7.21
N VAL A 49 26.10 9.62 7.10
CA VAL A 49 26.37 8.49 7.98
C VAL A 49 27.55 8.80 8.91
N ILE A 50 27.50 8.26 10.13
CA ILE A 50 28.50 8.48 11.16
C ILE A 50 29.39 7.24 11.27
N GLY A 51 30.71 7.45 11.23
CA GLY A 51 31.73 6.41 11.45
C GLY A 51 31.89 5.42 10.30
N GLU A 52 32.60 4.32 10.55
CA GLU A 52 32.92 3.31 9.53
C GLU A 52 31.77 2.32 9.24
N GLY A 53 30.72 2.33 10.06
CA GLY A 53 29.62 1.38 10.01
C GLY A 53 29.98 0.00 10.55
N THR A 54 28.98 -0.70 11.08
CA THR A 54 29.12 -2.04 11.66
C THR A 54 29.05 -3.08 10.54
N PRO A 55 30.10 -3.90 10.33
CA PRO A 55 30.08 -4.99 9.36
C PRO A 55 29.22 -6.15 9.84
N ILE A 56 28.66 -6.90 8.89
CA ILE A 56 27.92 -8.13 9.16
C ILE A 56 28.57 -9.25 8.35
N SER A 57 28.96 -10.33 9.03
CA SER A 57 29.58 -11.47 8.36
C SER A 57 28.63 -12.09 7.34
N GLY A 58 29.08 -12.23 6.09
CA GLY A 58 28.29 -12.79 5.00
C GLY A 58 27.37 -11.81 4.26
N ALA A 59 27.44 -10.50 4.57
CA ALA A 59 26.82 -9.43 3.81
C ALA A 59 27.87 -8.49 3.19
N SER A 60 27.60 -7.95 2.00
CA SER A 60 28.47 -6.99 1.29
C SER A 60 28.29 -5.54 1.77
N PHE A 61 27.29 -5.29 2.63
CA PHE A 61 26.93 -3.96 3.12
C PHE A 61 27.19 -3.82 4.63
N ARG A 62 27.19 -2.57 5.11
CA ARG A 62 27.37 -2.22 6.52
C ARG A 62 26.13 -1.50 7.07
N VAL A 63 25.98 -1.53 8.40
CA VAL A 63 24.94 -0.79 9.14
C VAL A 63 25.54 0.48 9.72
N PHE A 64 24.92 1.62 9.46
CA PHE A 64 25.38 2.93 9.91
C PHE A 64 24.34 3.60 10.81
N LEU A 65 24.80 4.49 11.69
CA LEU A 65 23.96 5.51 12.29
C LEU A 65 23.99 6.75 11.39
N GLY A 66 22.81 7.29 11.08
CA GLY A 66 22.66 8.55 10.35
C GLY A 66 22.28 9.69 11.29
N ALA A 67 22.67 10.92 10.92
CA ALA A 67 22.33 12.10 11.70
C ALA A 67 20.81 12.41 11.65
N GLY A 68 20.15 12.15 10.50
CA GLY A 68 18.70 12.26 10.28
C GLY A 68 18.08 13.62 10.62
N LYS A 69 16.76 13.76 10.42
CA LYS A 69 15.97 14.90 10.94
C LYS A 69 15.19 14.43 12.17
N ALA A 70 15.53 14.93 13.35
CA ALA A 70 14.74 14.71 14.56
C ALA A 70 13.44 15.52 14.48
N THR A 71 12.31 14.86 14.24
CA THR A 71 10.99 15.50 14.41
C THR A 71 10.76 15.74 15.89
N GLY A 72 10.80 17.00 16.34
CA GLY A 72 10.53 17.38 17.73
C GLY A 72 11.76 17.52 18.64
N GLY A 73 12.97 17.58 18.09
CA GLY A 73 14.17 17.99 18.85
C GLY A 73 14.74 16.97 19.84
N VAL A 74 14.19 15.76 19.92
CA VAL A 74 14.77 14.69 20.74
C VAL A 74 15.77 13.90 19.89
N ALA A 75 17.06 14.20 20.06
CA ALA A 75 18.12 13.35 19.56
C ALA A 75 18.02 11.96 20.20
N LEU A 76 18.38 10.89 19.48
CA LEU A 76 18.42 9.57 20.10
C LEU A 76 19.40 9.57 21.27
N GLU A 77 18.95 9.07 22.42
CA GLU A 77 19.86 8.80 23.53
C GLU A 77 20.92 7.77 23.07
N ALA A 78 22.18 7.96 23.48
CA ALA A 78 23.29 7.13 23.02
C ALA A 78 23.04 5.62 23.21
N GLY A 79 22.43 5.23 24.34
CA GLY A 79 22.09 3.83 24.61
C GLY A 79 20.97 3.26 23.72
N GLN A 80 20.03 4.10 23.26
CA GLN A 80 19.00 3.70 22.32
C GLN A 80 19.57 3.52 20.91
N ALA A 81 20.55 4.35 20.52
CA ALA A 81 21.18 4.27 19.20
C ALA A 81 22.01 2.99 19.07
N GLU A 82 22.79 2.67 20.10
CA GLU A 82 23.55 1.42 20.16
C GLU A 82 22.62 0.19 20.16
N ALA A 83 21.55 0.22 20.96
CA ALA A 83 20.57 -0.87 20.97
C ALA A 83 19.90 -1.05 19.60
N ALA A 84 19.58 0.02 18.89
CA ALA A 84 19.01 -0.04 17.55
C ALA A 84 19.99 -0.67 16.54
N VAL A 85 21.26 -0.23 16.53
CA VAL A 85 22.30 -0.83 15.67
C VAL A 85 22.46 -2.31 15.95
N ARG A 86 22.62 -2.69 17.22
CA ARG A 86 22.76 -4.09 17.61
C ARG A 86 21.56 -4.92 17.18
N THR A 87 20.35 -4.42 17.42
CA THR A 87 19.10 -5.10 17.01
C THR A 87 19.09 -5.35 15.51
N VAL A 88 19.39 -4.34 14.69
CA VAL A 88 19.39 -4.48 13.22
C VAL A 88 20.47 -5.44 12.75
N VAL A 89 21.67 -5.37 13.33
CA VAL A 89 22.78 -6.30 13.03
C VAL A 89 22.40 -7.75 13.37
N ASP A 90 21.84 -7.98 14.55
CA ASP A 90 21.40 -9.30 15.00
C ASP A 90 20.25 -9.84 14.12
N THR A 91 19.31 -8.97 13.75
CA THR A 91 18.22 -9.33 12.83
C THR A 91 18.75 -9.73 11.46
N VAL A 92 19.64 -8.94 10.85
CA VAL A 92 20.22 -9.27 9.54
C VAL A 92 21.06 -10.55 9.64
N THR A 93 21.78 -10.76 10.74
CA THR A 93 22.51 -12.02 10.99
C THR A 93 21.56 -13.22 11.04
N LEU A 94 20.39 -13.09 11.67
CA LEU A 94 19.35 -14.11 11.67
C LEU A 94 18.79 -14.37 10.27
N LEU A 95 18.52 -13.32 9.48
CA LEU A 95 18.07 -13.46 8.09
C LEU A 95 19.13 -14.18 7.23
N LEU A 96 20.42 -13.90 7.46
CA LEU A 96 21.55 -14.57 6.76
C LEU A 96 21.70 -16.04 7.15
N ALA A 97 21.36 -16.42 8.38
CA ALA A 97 21.35 -17.81 8.81
C ALA A 97 20.18 -18.60 8.22
N ARG A 98 19.07 -17.91 7.89
CA ARG A 98 17.81 -18.49 7.41
C ARG A 98 17.42 -18.03 6.01
N ARG A 99 18.39 -17.83 5.11
CA ARG A 99 18.16 -17.24 3.77
C ARG A 99 17.07 -17.95 2.96
N GLN A 100 16.97 -19.27 3.09
CA GLN A 100 15.97 -20.07 2.37
C GLN A 100 14.53 -19.72 2.77
N ASP A 101 14.33 -19.24 4.01
CA ASP A 101 13.03 -18.82 4.52
C ASP A 101 12.67 -17.39 4.06
N PHE A 102 13.63 -16.63 3.52
CA PHE A 102 13.49 -15.22 3.15
C PHE A 102 13.95 -14.97 1.70
N PRO A 103 13.16 -15.41 0.69
CA PRO A 103 13.60 -15.43 -0.71
C PRO A 103 13.94 -14.04 -1.27
N ARG A 104 13.24 -12.97 -0.85
CA ARG A 104 13.55 -11.60 -1.29
C ARG A 104 14.82 -11.03 -0.66
N PHE A 105 15.10 -11.42 0.58
CA PHE A 105 16.36 -11.09 1.22
C PHE A 105 17.51 -11.79 0.49
N ASP A 106 17.40 -13.09 0.23
CA ASP A 106 18.40 -13.87 -0.52
C ASP A 106 18.61 -13.34 -1.94
N GLU A 107 17.54 -12.98 -2.66
CA GLU A 107 17.63 -12.34 -3.97
C GLU A 107 18.40 -11.01 -3.92
N SER A 108 18.16 -10.18 -2.89
CA SER A 108 18.86 -8.91 -2.73
C SER A 108 20.37 -9.09 -2.55
N LEU A 109 20.79 -10.16 -1.84
CA LEU A 109 22.19 -10.50 -1.65
C LEU A 109 22.82 -10.98 -2.95
N LYS A 110 22.13 -11.87 -3.68
CA LYS A 110 22.58 -12.38 -4.98
C LYS A 110 22.76 -11.27 -6.02
N LYS A 111 21.93 -10.23 -5.95
CA LYS A 111 21.98 -9.06 -6.83
C LYS A 111 22.93 -7.95 -6.34
N ASP A 112 23.54 -8.11 -5.17
CA ASP A 112 24.28 -7.05 -4.46
C ASP A 112 23.47 -5.74 -4.39
N ALA A 113 22.16 -5.84 -4.17
CA ALA A 113 21.20 -4.74 -4.34
C ALA A 113 21.34 -3.66 -3.27
N LEU A 114 21.70 -4.04 -2.05
CA LEU A 114 21.81 -3.12 -0.91
C LEU A 114 23.24 -2.57 -0.83
N GLN A 115 23.38 -1.25 -0.78
CA GLN A 115 24.66 -0.58 -0.55
C GLN A 115 24.95 -0.45 0.95
N GLN A 116 23.96 0.00 1.72
CA GLN A 116 24.07 0.20 3.16
C GLN A 116 22.70 0.24 3.83
N VAL A 117 22.69 -0.07 5.12
CA VAL A 117 21.56 0.16 6.04
C VAL A 117 21.90 1.37 6.89
N ILE A 118 20.99 2.34 7.00
CA ILE A 118 21.20 3.56 7.78
C ILE A 118 20.07 3.67 8.81
N ILE A 119 20.43 3.76 10.07
CA ILE A 119 19.50 3.93 11.18
C ILE A 119 19.48 5.42 11.53
N GLU A 120 18.34 6.07 11.35
CA GLU A 120 18.14 7.48 11.66
C GLU A 120 17.18 7.63 12.85
N PRO A 121 17.21 8.76 13.58
CA PRO A 121 16.25 9.01 14.65
C PRO A 121 14.81 8.89 14.23
N THR A 122 14.48 9.59 13.15
CA THR A 122 13.23 9.45 12.42
C THR A 122 13.56 9.45 10.94
N VAL A 123 13.01 8.48 10.21
CA VAL A 123 13.11 8.47 8.75
C VAL A 123 11.93 9.24 8.19
N VAL A 124 12.20 10.36 7.52
CA VAL A 124 11.19 11.17 6.84
C VAL A 124 11.47 11.22 5.34
N ASN A 125 10.42 11.22 4.52
CA ASN A 125 10.60 11.53 3.09
C ASN A 125 10.82 13.04 2.87
N GLN A 126 11.03 13.43 1.62
CA GLN A 126 11.21 14.85 1.25
C GLN A 126 9.99 15.73 1.57
N GLU A 127 8.81 15.13 1.73
CA GLU A 127 7.55 15.81 2.10
C GLU A 127 7.33 15.90 3.62
N GLY A 128 8.31 15.45 4.43
CA GLY A 128 8.23 15.47 5.88
C GLY A 128 7.40 14.36 6.52
N LYS A 129 6.92 13.38 5.72
CA LYS A 129 6.17 12.23 6.23
C LYS A 129 7.11 11.17 6.81
N ALA A 130 6.84 10.74 8.03
CA ALA A 130 7.60 9.70 8.73
C ALA A 130 7.31 8.29 8.21
N PHE A 131 8.35 7.44 8.20
CA PHE A 131 8.30 6.06 7.76
C PHE A 131 9.07 5.14 8.72
N PRO A 132 8.54 3.95 9.04
CA PRO A 132 9.29 2.89 9.73
C PRO A 132 10.57 2.49 9.01
N PHE A 133 10.44 2.26 7.72
CA PHE A 133 11.50 1.83 6.80
C PHE A 133 11.34 2.58 5.49
N LEU A 134 12.45 2.95 4.85
CA LEU A 134 12.42 3.59 3.55
C LEU A 134 13.60 3.12 2.69
N VAL A 135 13.30 2.59 1.50
CA VAL A 135 14.33 2.25 0.51
C VAL A 135 14.53 3.42 -0.44
N VAL A 136 15.77 3.88 -0.58
CA VAL A 136 16.15 5.00 -1.46
C VAL A 136 17.19 4.57 -2.49
N ARG A 137 17.04 5.00 -3.74
CA ARG A 137 18.04 4.72 -4.79
C ARG A 137 19.32 5.50 -4.51
N THR A 138 20.45 4.88 -4.81
CA THR A 138 21.74 5.57 -4.78
C THR A 138 22.06 6.14 -6.17
N THR A 139 23.18 6.86 -6.27
CA THR A 139 23.73 7.26 -7.58
C THR A 139 24.27 6.09 -8.38
N GLN A 140 24.54 4.94 -7.73
CA GLN A 140 24.97 3.72 -8.39
C GLN A 140 23.74 2.94 -8.88
N PRO A 141 23.59 2.72 -10.20
CA PRO A 141 22.52 1.87 -10.73
C PRO A 141 22.57 0.48 -10.10
N GLY A 142 21.42 -0.10 -9.80
CA GLY A 142 21.38 -1.42 -9.15
C GLY A 142 21.52 -1.38 -7.63
N ARG A 143 21.87 -0.22 -7.04
CA ARG A 143 22.18 -0.10 -5.61
C ARG A 143 21.21 0.83 -4.89
N VAL A 144 20.76 0.41 -3.71
CA VAL A 144 19.84 1.16 -2.86
C VAL A 144 20.33 1.22 -1.41
N ASN A 145 19.90 2.23 -0.67
CA ASN A 145 20.06 2.28 0.79
C ASN A 145 18.72 1.93 1.45
N LEU A 146 18.78 1.22 2.57
CA LEU A 146 17.63 0.98 3.44
C LEU A 146 17.76 1.88 4.68
N LEU A 147 16.81 2.78 4.86
CA LEU A 147 16.72 3.63 6.03
C LEU A 147 15.77 2.99 7.05
N ILE A 148 16.14 3.02 8.33
CA ILE A 148 15.38 2.45 9.45
C ILE A 148 15.18 3.52 10.52
N SER A 149 13.93 3.71 10.96
CA SER A 149 13.59 4.67 12.00
C SER A 149 13.80 4.07 13.39
N ALA A 150 14.77 4.58 14.15
CA ALA A 150 15.05 4.09 15.49
C ALA A 150 13.88 4.37 16.46
N SER A 151 13.21 5.51 16.34
CA SER A 151 11.96 5.80 17.08
C SER A 151 10.91 4.71 16.89
N HIS A 152 10.74 4.23 15.65
CA HIS A 152 9.78 3.18 15.35
C HIS A 152 10.17 1.84 15.97
N LEU A 153 11.47 1.50 15.97
CA LEU A 153 11.97 0.30 16.65
C LEU A 153 11.66 0.33 18.15
N THR A 154 11.77 1.50 18.78
CA THR A 154 11.43 1.71 20.19
C THR A 154 9.92 1.59 20.43
N GLU A 155 9.11 2.35 19.68
CA GLU A 155 7.65 2.41 19.84
C GLU A 155 6.96 1.05 19.67
N GLN A 156 7.47 0.22 18.76
CA GLN A 156 6.92 -1.12 18.50
C GLN A 156 7.56 -2.22 19.35
N GLY A 157 8.49 -1.88 20.25
CA GLY A 157 9.14 -2.83 21.15
C GLY A 157 10.09 -3.82 20.45
N TYR A 158 10.69 -3.43 19.32
CA TYR A 158 11.62 -4.27 18.56
C TYR A 158 13.05 -4.25 19.12
N LEU A 159 13.43 -3.25 19.92
CA LEU A 159 14.79 -3.16 20.47
C LEU A 159 15.16 -4.43 21.26
N ASN A 160 16.32 -4.99 20.94
CA ASN A 160 16.87 -6.24 21.49
C ASN A 160 16.00 -7.48 21.21
N ARG A 161 15.09 -7.42 20.23
CA ARG A 161 14.18 -8.51 19.84
C ARG A 161 14.32 -8.84 18.35
N PRO A 162 15.48 -9.38 17.92
CA PRO A 162 15.74 -9.62 16.50
C PRO A 162 14.79 -10.67 15.89
N ASP A 163 14.26 -11.57 16.70
CA ASP A 163 13.22 -12.56 16.37
C ASP A 163 11.91 -11.90 15.89
N LEU A 164 11.51 -10.81 16.53
CA LEU A 164 10.29 -10.07 16.18
C LEU A 164 10.51 -9.15 14.98
N LEU A 165 11.69 -8.55 14.87
CA LEU A 165 12.01 -7.64 13.77
C LEU A 165 12.27 -8.38 12.44
N ALA A 166 12.81 -9.60 12.47
CA ALA A 166 13.16 -10.37 11.28
C ALA A 166 12.05 -10.49 10.22
N PRO A 167 10.83 -10.97 10.53
CA PRO A 167 9.77 -11.06 9.53
C PRO A 167 9.32 -9.68 9.02
N VAL A 168 9.40 -8.65 9.86
CA VAL A 168 9.05 -7.27 9.47
C VAL A 168 10.07 -6.72 8.48
N LEU A 169 11.35 -6.80 8.83
CA LEU A 169 12.45 -6.30 8.01
C LEU A 169 12.57 -7.09 6.70
N ALA A 170 12.35 -8.41 6.72
CA ALA A 170 12.39 -9.25 5.53
C ALA A 170 11.39 -8.80 4.44
N ARG A 171 10.20 -8.32 4.82
CA ARG A 171 9.21 -7.79 3.86
C ARG A 171 9.71 -6.56 3.12
N GLU A 172 10.55 -5.74 3.76
CA GLU A 172 11.11 -4.53 3.15
C GLU A 172 12.11 -4.85 2.02
N PHE A 173 12.70 -6.05 2.01
CA PHE A 173 13.58 -6.47 0.93
C PHE A 173 12.86 -6.65 -0.41
N GLN A 174 11.54 -6.74 -0.41
CA GLN A 174 10.74 -6.57 -1.62
C GLN A 174 10.98 -5.21 -2.28
N TRP A 175 11.09 -4.13 -1.49
CA TRP A 175 11.38 -2.80 -1.99
C TRP A 175 12.84 -2.65 -2.39
N VAL A 176 13.76 -3.28 -1.66
CA VAL A 176 15.20 -3.30 -1.98
C VAL A 176 15.42 -3.86 -3.38
N VAL A 177 14.97 -5.09 -3.63
CA VAL A 177 15.04 -5.73 -4.95
C VAL A 177 14.30 -4.89 -6.00
N SER A 178 13.15 -4.33 -5.63
CA SER A 178 12.33 -3.57 -6.57
C SER A 178 12.93 -2.25 -7.02
N LYS A 179 13.63 -1.55 -6.13
CA LYS A 179 14.23 -0.26 -6.45
C LYS A 179 15.62 -0.42 -7.05
N ALA A 180 16.33 -1.49 -6.70
CA ALA A 180 17.57 -1.90 -7.34
C ALA A 180 17.36 -2.37 -8.79
N ASP A 181 16.19 -2.92 -9.12
CA ASP A 181 15.88 -3.29 -10.48
C ASP A 181 15.89 -2.07 -11.43
N THR A 182 16.84 -2.10 -12.35
CA THR A 182 17.10 -1.08 -13.39
C THR A 182 16.69 -1.54 -14.78
N ALA A 183 16.11 -2.74 -14.91
CA ALA A 183 15.57 -3.19 -16.19
C ALA A 183 14.60 -2.13 -16.73
N GLN A 184 14.62 -1.94 -18.06
CA GLN A 184 13.70 -1.01 -18.71
C GLN A 184 12.28 -1.38 -18.33
N LYS A 185 11.61 -0.47 -17.61
CA LYS A 185 10.19 -0.66 -17.30
C LYS A 185 9.44 -0.65 -18.63
N PRO A 186 8.58 -1.64 -18.89
CA PRO A 186 7.78 -1.65 -20.11
C PRO A 186 6.99 -0.35 -20.19
N LYS A 187 7.08 0.36 -21.32
CA LYS A 187 6.29 1.57 -21.55
C LYS A 187 4.82 1.16 -21.59
N THR A 188 4.04 1.70 -20.66
CA THR A 188 2.58 1.61 -20.72
C THR A 188 2.11 2.33 -21.98
N LEU A 189 1.41 1.64 -22.87
CA LEU A 189 0.85 2.23 -24.08
C LEU A 189 -0.28 3.20 -23.67
N SER A 190 -0.03 4.51 -23.74
CA SER A 190 -1.10 5.50 -23.58
C SER A 190 -1.88 5.57 -24.88
N MET A 191 -3.02 4.89 -24.95
CA MET A 191 -4.02 5.18 -25.98
C MET A 191 -4.83 6.40 -25.56
N GLU A 192 -5.33 7.12 -26.57
CA GLU A 192 -6.26 8.25 -26.39
C GLU A 192 -7.53 7.76 -25.67
N ARG A 193 -7.97 8.48 -24.65
CA ARG A 193 -9.14 8.17 -23.81
C ARG A 193 -10.13 9.32 -23.93
N ASP A 194 -11.41 9.02 -24.08
CA ASP A 194 -12.46 10.03 -23.95
C ASP A 194 -12.73 10.33 -22.48
N LEU A 195 -11.94 11.24 -21.92
CA LEU A 195 -12.06 11.66 -20.53
C LEU A 195 -13.23 12.63 -20.32
N ALA A 196 -13.59 13.42 -21.34
CA ALA A 196 -14.65 14.42 -21.22
C ALA A 196 -16.05 13.78 -21.24
N GLY A 197 -16.25 12.73 -22.06
CA GLY A 197 -17.48 11.95 -22.16
C GLY A 197 -17.68 10.92 -21.03
N ALA A 198 -16.71 10.79 -20.12
CA ALA A 198 -16.76 9.84 -19.01
C ALA A 198 -18.04 9.98 -18.16
N PRO A 199 -18.83 8.92 -17.95
CA PRO A 199 -20.12 8.97 -17.25
C PRO A 199 -19.98 9.04 -15.71
N ILE A 200 -18.96 9.70 -15.18
CA ILE A 200 -18.69 9.72 -13.74
C ILE A 200 -19.85 10.28 -12.90
N ARG A 201 -19.95 9.79 -11.67
CA ARG A 201 -20.97 10.18 -10.68
C ARG A 201 -20.30 10.52 -9.35
N THR A 202 -20.94 11.40 -8.57
CA THR A 202 -20.44 11.72 -7.23
C THR A 202 -20.67 10.54 -6.29
N ASP A 203 -19.94 10.49 -5.18
CA ASP A 203 -20.12 9.46 -4.15
C ASP A 203 -21.56 9.42 -3.60
N GLN A 204 -22.23 10.58 -3.53
CA GLN A 204 -23.62 10.70 -3.07
C GLN A 204 -24.60 10.12 -4.11
N ASP A 205 -24.40 10.44 -5.39
CA ASP A 205 -25.23 9.87 -6.47
C ASP A 205 -25.07 8.35 -6.54
N ILE A 206 -23.84 7.85 -6.43
CA ILE A 206 -23.55 6.41 -6.48
C ILE A 206 -24.30 5.65 -5.39
N SER A 207 -24.44 6.23 -4.19
CA SER A 207 -25.17 5.60 -3.09
C SER A 207 -26.68 5.51 -3.30
N SER A 208 -27.28 6.32 -4.17
CA SER A 208 -28.72 6.26 -4.49
C SER A 208 -29.04 5.38 -5.70
N LEU A 209 -28.04 4.98 -6.49
CA LEU A 209 -28.24 4.12 -7.65
C LEU A 209 -28.70 2.72 -7.26
N THR A 210 -29.66 2.19 -8.01
CA THR A 210 -30.04 0.77 -8.01
C THR A 210 -28.91 -0.11 -8.56
N ALA A 211 -29.00 -1.43 -8.32
CA ALA A 211 -28.01 -2.39 -8.81
C ALA A 211 -27.85 -2.32 -10.34
N ASP A 212 -28.96 -2.27 -11.08
CA ASP A 212 -28.93 -2.21 -12.54
C ASP A 212 -28.33 -0.91 -13.07
N GLU A 213 -28.60 0.23 -12.41
CA GLU A 213 -27.99 1.51 -12.76
C GLU A 213 -26.48 1.50 -12.53
N ARG A 214 -26.02 0.90 -11.44
CA ARG A 214 -24.58 0.74 -11.17
C ARG A 214 -23.90 -0.15 -12.22
N VAL A 215 -24.55 -1.23 -12.65
CA VAL A 215 -24.04 -2.11 -13.73
C VAL A 215 -23.99 -1.37 -15.06
N ARG A 216 -25.04 -0.64 -15.44
CA ARG A 216 -25.05 0.19 -16.67
C ARG A 216 -23.95 1.24 -16.65
N LEU A 217 -23.77 1.91 -15.51
CA LEU A 217 -22.71 2.88 -15.33
C LEU A 217 -21.31 2.24 -15.51
N LEU A 218 -21.08 1.07 -14.90
CA LEU A 218 -19.84 0.32 -15.10
C LEU A 218 -19.60 -0.06 -16.57
N GLN A 219 -20.65 -0.44 -17.31
CA GLN A 219 -20.55 -0.74 -18.73
C GLN A 219 -20.08 0.48 -19.53
N SER A 220 -20.68 1.65 -19.31
CA SER A 220 -20.25 2.89 -19.96
C SER A 220 -18.83 3.33 -19.56
N LEU A 221 -18.35 2.93 -18.37
CA LEU A 221 -16.95 3.14 -17.98
C LEU A 221 -15.97 2.25 -18.77
N PHE A 222 -16.36 1.02 -19.11
CA PHE A 222 -15.54 0.16 -19.98
C PHE A 222 -15.39 0.72 -21.40
N GLU A 223 -16.39 1.46 -21.87
CA GLU A 223 -16.37 2.09 -23.20
C GLU A 223 -15.49 3.34 -23.27
N THR A 224 -15.21 3.98 -22.12
CA THR A 224 -14.50 5.27 -22.06
C THR A 224 -13.03 5.11 -21.65
N TYR A 225 -12.74 4.61 -20.44
CA TYR A 225 -11.35 4.47 -19.99
C TYR A 225 -11.05 3.31 -19.04
N LEU A 226 -12.04 2.67 -18.41
CA LEU A 226 -11.80 1.53 -17.53
C LEU A 226 -11.39 0.33 -18.36
N ARG A 227 -10.16 -0.14 -18.15
CA ARG A 227 -9.60 -1.31 -18.82
C ARG A 227 -9.52 -2.50 -17.88
N THR A 228 -9.47 -3.67 -18.50
CA THR A 228 -9.35 -4.95 -17.81
C THR A 228 -8.28 -5.87 -18.39
N VAL A 229 -7.48 -5.33 -19.32
CA VAL A 229 -6.50 -6.07 -20.09
C VAL A 229 -5.08 -5.86 -19.57
N ASP A 230 -4.26 -6.89 -19.72
CA ASP A 230 -2.82 -6.80 -19.51
C ASP A 230 -2.16 -6.03 -20.66
N GLU A 231 -1.98 -4.73 -20.47
CA GLU A 231 -1.37 -3.83 -21.48
C GLU A 231 0.07 -4.22 -21.84
N GLN A 232 0.76 -5.00 -21.00
CA GLN A 232 2.13 -5.44 -21.25
C GLN A 232 2.19 -6.81 -21.94
N LYS A 233 1.04 -7.46 -22.17
CA LYS A 233 0.95 -8.81 -22.73
C LYS A 233 1.83 -9.82 -21.99
N SER A 234 2.05 -9.61 -20.69
CA SER A 234 2.83 -10.50 -19.83
C SER A 234 2.24 -11.91 -19.71
N LEU A 235 0.94 -12.05 -20.04
CA LEU A 235 0.21 -13.31 -20.08
C LEU A 235 0.15 -13.96 -21.47
N GLU A 236 0.73 -13.36 -22.50
CA GLU A 236 0.78 -13.94 -23.85
C GLU A 236 1.58 -15.25 -23.84
N GLY A 237 0.99 -16.31 -24.39
CA GLY A 237 1.56 -17.66 -24.40
C GLY A 237 1.71 -18.32 -23.03
N GLN A 238 1.22 -17.69 -21.94
CA GLN A 238 1.31 -18.25 -20.60
C GLN A 238 0.16 -19.21 -20.30
N PRO A 239 0.33 -20.23 -19.44
CA PRO A 239 -0.77 -21.04 -18.96
C PRO A 239 -1.66 -20.26 -17.97
N HIS A 240 -2.93 -20.63 -17.89
CA HIS A 240 -3.86 -20.13 -16.88
C HIS A 240 -4.15 -21.20 -15.83
N TYR A 241 -4.63 -20.78 -14.65
CA TYR A 241 -5.11 -21.72 -13.65
C TYR A 241 -6.54 -22.17 -13.94
N GLU A 242 -6.80 -23.45 -13.70
CA GLU A 242 -8.14 -23.95 -13.48
C GLU A 242 -8.72 -23.36 -12.18
N ILE A 243 -10.03 -23.12 -12.16
CA ILE A 243 -10.69 -22.46 -11.04
C ILE A 243 -10.67 -23.37 -9.80
N GLY A 244 -10.24 -22.83 -8.68
CA GLY A 244 -10.21 -23.52 -7.38
C GLY A 244 -9.02 -24.47 -7.21
N THR A 245 -8.13 -24.59 -8.20
CA THR A 245 -7.00 -25.53 -8.17
C THR A 245 -5.67 -24.83 -8.50
N SER A 246 -4.55 -25.46 -8.16
CA SER A 246 -3.22 -25.03 -8.60
C SER A 246 -2.83 -25.61 -9.97
N THR A 247 -3.77 -26.28 -10.66
CA THR A 247 -3.55 -26.90 -11.96
C THR A 247 -3.42 -25.83 -13.04
N LEU A 248 -2.36 -25.92 -13.84
CA LEU A 248 -2.13 -25.04 -14.98
C LEU A 248 -2.63 -25.70 -16.28
N VAL A 249 -3.42 -24.94 -17.03
CA VAL A 249 -3.93 -25.31 -18.34
C VAL A 249 -3.15 -24.55 -19.40
N PRO A 250 -2.53 -25.24 -20.37
CA PRO A 250 -1.80 -24.58 -21.44
C PRO A 250 -2.75 -23.76 -22.33
N PRO A 251 -2.29 -22.63 -22.89
CA PRO A 251 -3.12 -21.81 -23.75
C PRO A 251 -3.37 -22.50 -25.10
N THR A 252 -4.60 -22.40 -25.62
CA THR A 252 -4.95 -22.93 -26.94
C THR A 252 -4.51 -22.00 -28.07
N GLN A 253 -4.45 -20.69 -27.81
CA GLN A 253 -3.88 -19.65 -28.68
C GLN A 253 -3.02 -18.68 -27.84
N PRO A 254 -2.09 -17.92 -28.45
CA PRO A 254 -1.22 -17.01 -27.70
C PRO A 254 -1.96 -16.04 -26.77
N ASP A 255 -3.14 -15.55 -27.15
CA ASP A 255 -3.90 -14.57 -26.38
C ASP A 255 -5.02 -15.17 -25.49
N SER A 256 -5.19 -16.50 -25.47
CA SER A 256 -6.29 -17.16 -24.76
C SER A 256 -6.30 -16.87 -23.26
N THR A 257 -5.13 -16.90 -22.64
CA THR A 257 -4.97 -16.62 -21.19
C THR A 257 -5.31 -15.18 -20.85
N MET A 258 -4.93 -14.22 -21.70
CA MET A 258 -5.30 -12.81 -21.50
C MET A 258 -6.82 -12.63 -21.56
N LYS A 259 -7.46 -13.19 -22.60
CA LYS A 259 -8.93 -13.11 -22.77
C LYS A 259 -9.67 -13.80 -21.62
N TRP A 260 -9.20 -14.97 -21.20
CA TRP A 260 -9.76 -15.69 -20.06
C TRP A 260 -9.78 -14.80 -18.81
N TYR A 261 -8.63 -14.22 -18.45
CA TYR A 261 -8.56 -13.38 -17.27
C TYR A 261 -9.29 -12.04 -17.38
N ASP A 262 -9.35 -11.45 -18.58
CA ASP A 262 -10.19 -10.27 -18.86
C ASP A 262 -11.67 -10.53 -18.53
N ILE A 263 -12.22 -11.63 -19.04
CA ILE A 263 -13.62 -12.03 -18.78
C ILE A 263 -13.86 -12.15 -17.27
N ARG A 264 -12.98 -12.84 -16.55
CA ARG A 264 -13.12 -13.06 -15.10
C ARG A 264 -13.07 -11.77 -14.30
N VAL A 265 -12.20 -10.83 -14.69
CA VAL A 265 -12.16 -9.52 -14.04
C VAL A 265 -13.45 -8.77 -14.31
N ARG A 266 -13.95 -8.74 -15.54
CA ARG A 266 -15.21 -8.05 -15.88
C ARG A 266 -16.38 -8.61 -15.07
N GLU A 267 -16.49 -9.93 -14.96
CA GLU A 267 -17.51 -10.58 -14.13
C GLU A 267 -17.38 -10.21 -12.65
N ALA A 268 -16.15 -10.19 -12.12
CA ALA A 268 -15.90 -9.79 -10.73
C ALA A 268 -16.27 -8.31 -10.49
N LEU A 269 -15.91 -7.40 -11.41
CA LEU A 269 -16.27 -5.99 -11.30
C LEU A 269 -17.79 -5.76 -11.38
N GLN A 270 -18.48 -6.48 -12.26
CA GLN A 270 -19.94 -6.45 -12.32
C GLN A 270 -20.56 -6.94 -11.02
N MET A 271 -20.04 -8.01 -10.44
CA MET A 271 -20.49 -8.52 -9.14
C MET A 271 -20.31 -7.48 -8.02
N ILE A 272 -19.14 -6.81 -7.97
CA ILE A 272 -18.87 -5.77 -6.96
C ILE A 272 -19.90 -4.64 -7.01
N VAL A 273 -20.27 -4.18 -8.21
CA VAL A 273 -21.22 -3.06 -8.33
C VAL A 273 -22.67 -3.52 -8.26
N ARG A 274 -22.97 -4.78 -8.58
CA ARG A 274 -24.35 -5.30 -8.55
C ARG A 274 -24.79 -5.68 -7.15
N GLU A 275 -24.01 -6.50 -6.45
CA GLU A 275 -24.45 -7.12 -5.19
C GLU A 275 -24.45 -6.10 -4.03
N PRO A 276 -25.57 -5.95 -3.28
CA PRO A 276 -25.69 -4.96 -2.21
C PRO A 276 -24.65 -5.11 -1.09
N SER A 277 -24.22 -6.34 -0.81
CA SER A 277 -23.26 -6.64 0.25
C SER A 277 -21.91 -5.93 0.08
N PHE A 278 -21.49 -5.64 -1.16
CA PHE A 278 -20.27 -4.85 -1.41
C PHE A 278 -20.45 -3.37 -1.08
N LEU A 279 -21.65 -2.83 -1.24
CA LEU A 279 -21.94 -1.44 -0.84
C LEU A 279 -21.96 -1.31 0.69
N GLU A 280 -22.41 -2.35 1.40
CA GLU A 280 -22.41 -2.39 2.86
C GLU A 280 -21.00 -2.59 3.43
N ARG A 281 -20.22 -3.54 2.88
CA ARG A 281 -18.93 -3.97 3.46
C ARG A 281 -17.72 -3.23 2.88
N THR A 282 -17.78 -2.87 1.61
CA THR A 282 -16.68 -2.20 0.88
C THR A 282 -17.20 -0.98 0.09
N PRO A 283 -17.87 -0.01 0.74
CA PRO A 283 -18.51 1.11 0.04
C PRO A 283 -17.54 1.94 -0.79
N LYS A 284 -16.27 2.07 -0.36
CA LYS A 284 -15.27 2.84 -1.11
C LYS A 284 -14.86 2.13 -2.39
N ALA A 285 -14.95 0.80 -2.43
CA ALA A 285 -14.66 0.03 -3.63
C ALA A 285 -15.67 0.33 -4.73
N VAL A 286 -16.97 0.23 -4.39
CA VAL A 286 -18.06 0.55 -5.31
C VAL A 286 -17.96 2.00 -5.79
N ARG A 287 -17.75 2.95 -4.87
CA ARG A 287 -17.61 4.38 -5.21
C ARG A 287 -16.40 4.63 -6.11
N SER A 288 -15.22 4.08 -5.79
CA SER A 288 -13.99 4.32 -6.56
C SER A 288 -14.02 3.72 -7.97
N LEU A 289 -14.76 2.62 -8.16
CA LEU A 289 -15.03 2.07 -9.49
C LEU A 289 -15.94 3.02 -10.27
N LEU A 290 -17.06 3.45 -9.69
CA LEU A 290 -18.11 4.19 -10.39
C LEU A 290 -17.87 5.71 -10.52
N ASN A 291 -17.04 6.30 -9.66
CA ASN A 291 -16.61 7.70 -9.76
C ASN A 291 -15.37 7.87 -10.65
N GLY A 292 -14.83 6.76 -11.14
CA GLY A 292 -13.81 6.79 -12.18
C GLY A 292 -12.36 6.82 -11.75
N LYS A 293 -12.08 6.69 -10.45
CA LYS A 293 -10.70 6.63 -9.96
C LYS A 293 -9.96 5.40 -10.48
N VAL A 294 -10.66 4.29 -10.72
CA VAL A 294 -10.05 3.05 -11.24
C VAL A 294 -10.04 3.06 -12.77
N TRP A 295 -8.87 2.96 -13.36
CA TRP A 295 -8.65 3.02 -14.82
C TRP A 295 -8.20 1.69 -15.42
N ASN A 296 -7.62 0.81 -14.60
CA ASN A 296 -7.26 -0.53 -15.03
C ASN A 296 -7.42 -1.51 -13.88
N VAL A 297 -7.98 -2.69 -14.14
CA VAL A 297 -7.97 -3.84 -13.24
C VAL A 297 -7.54 -5.05 -14.05
N ALA A 298 -6.34 -5.59 -13.87
CA ALA A 298 -5.86 -6.64 -14.77
C ALA A 298 -5.04 -7.70 -14.04
N PHE A 299 -5.18 -8.95 -14.50
CA PHE A 299 -4.19 -9.97 -14.21
C PHE A 299 -2.90 -9.70 -14.98
N VAL A 300 -1.77 -9.95 -14.32
CA VAL A 300 -0.43 -9.76 -14.87
C VAL A 300 0.50 -10.85 -14.34
N LYS A 301 1.53 -11.17 -15.12
CA LYS A 301 2.65 -12.01 -14.67
C LYS A 301 3.78 -11.13 -14.17
N VAL A 302 4.04 -11.15 -12.85
CA VAL A 302 5.16 -10.42 -12.25
C VAL A 302 5.98 -11.35 -11.37
N GLU A 303 7.05 -11.93 -11.92
CA GLU A 303 7.89 -12.90 -11.22
C GLU A 303 8.73 -12.25 -10.11
N GLN A 304 9.27 -11.05 -10.36
CA GLN A 304 10.22 -10.37 -9.47
C GLN A 304 9.58 -9.62 -8.29
N ARG A 305 8.27 -9.77 -8.08
CA ARG A 305 7.54 -9.12 -6.98
C ARG A 305 6.69 -10.13 -6.24
N ASP A 306 6.64 -9.99 -4.92
CA ASP A 306 6.01 -10.90 -3.96
C ASP A 306 4.72 -10.33 -3.39
N TRP A 307 3.93 -9.69 -4.26
CA TRP A 307 2.60 -9.24 -3.92
C TRP A 307 1.59 -10.04 -4.75
N ALA A 308 0.47 -10.40 -4.12
CA ALA A 308 -0.66 -11.02 -4.78
C ALA A 308 -1.52 -9.99 -5.53
N THR A 309 -1.80 -8.85 -4.89
CA THR A 309 -2.44 -7.68 -5.52
C THR A 309 -1.64 -6.40 -5.31
N ARG A 310 -1.78 -5.44 -6.24
CA ARG A 310 -1.17 -4.13 -6.11
C ARG A 310 -1.96 -3.05 -6.82
N THR A 311 -2.44 -2.11 -6.02
CA THR A 311 -2.89 -0.81 -6.49
C THR A 311 -1.71 0.11 -6.76
N ARG A 312 -1.71 0.80 -7.89
CA ARG A 312 -0.84 1.92 -8.26
C ARG A 312 -1.72 3.14 -8.50
N VAL A 313 -1.50 4.20 -7.73
CA VAL A 313 -2.21 5.47 -7.93
C VAL A 313 -1.22 6.46 -8.54
N LEU A 314 -1.63 7.17 -9.57
CA LEU A 314 -0.82 8.23 -10.15
C LEU A 314 -0.68 9.38 -9.14
N PRO A 315 0.49 10.05 -9.09
CA PRO A 315 0.70 11.15 -8.19
C PRO A 315 -0.15 12.37 -8.57
N GLU A 316 -0.32 13.33 -7.65
CA GLU A 316 -1.31 14.41 -7.76
C GLU A 316 -1.05 15.35 -8.95
N GLU A 317 0.21 15.52 -9.35
CA GLU A 317 0.60 16.27 -10.54
C GLU A 317 0.18 15.60 -11.86
N LYS A 318 -0.18 14.31 -11.81
CA LYS A 318 -0.75 13.55 -12.93
C LYS A 318 -2.25 13.32 -12.77
N ALA A 319 -2.89 14.06 -11.86
CA ALA A 319 -4.34 14.08 -11.78
C ALA A 319 -4.93 14.63 -13.09
N VAL A 320 -6.09 14.12 -13.45
CA VAL A 320 -6.79 14.46 -14.69
C VAL A 320 -8.21 14.89 -14.39
N SER A 321 -8.76 15.76 -15.23
CA SER A 321 -10.18 16.12 -15.18
C SER A 321 -10.98 15.15 -16.04
N VAL A 322 -12.04 14.58 -15.47
CA VAL A 322 -12.94 13.63 -16.15
C VAL A 322 -14.40 14.09 -16.06
N GLY A 323 -15.19 13.66 -17.04
CA GLY A 323 -16.62 13.91 -17.17
C GLY A 323 -17.00 15.36 -17.43
N ALA A 324 -18.29 15.58 -17.66
CA ALA A 324 -18.86 16.90 -17.93
C ALA A 324 -18.63 17.90 -16.78
N GLY A 325 -18.56 17.42 -15.53
CA GLY A 325 -18.26 18.24 -14.36
C GLY A 325 -16.79 18.55 -14.14
N ALA A 326 -15.90 18.09 -15.04
CA ALA A 326 -14.44 18.26 -14.94
C ALA A 326 -13.86 17.84 -13.58
N GLN A 327 -14.36 16.73 -13.02
CA GLN A 327 -13.93 16.24 -11.72
C GLN A 327 -12.45 15.83 -11.78
N ARG A 328 -11.64 16.40 -10.89
CA ARG A 328 -10.22 16.05 -10.76
C ARG A 328 -10.08 14.71 -10.05
N ILE A 329 -9.42 13.75 -10.68
CA ILE A 329 -9.14 12.42 -10.13
C ILE A 329 -7.68 12.04 -10.31
N GLN A 330 -7.13 11.28 -9.38
CA GLN A 330 -5.86 10.57 -9.56
C GLN A 330 -6.15 9.16 -10.08
N PRO A 331 -5.77 8.83 -11.32
CA PRO A 331 -6.00 7.51 -11.87
C PRO A 331 -5.31 6.40 -11.07
N ALA A 332 -6.01 5.29 -10.90
CA ALA A 332 -5.51 4.10 -10.23
C ALA A 332 -5.57 2.86 -11.13
N ALA A 333 -4.53 2.03 -11.04
CA ALA A 333 -4.49 0.70 -11.65
C ALA A 333 -4.40 -0.36 -10.55
N VAL A 334 -5.28 -1.35 -10.59
CA VAL A 334 -5.26 -2.53 -9.72
C VAL A 334 -4.67 -3.69 -10.52
N LEU A 335 -3.51 -4.17 -10.11
CA LEU A 335 -2.84 -5.29 -10.75
C LEU A 335 -2.99 -6.53 -9.87
N ILE A 336 -3.28 -7.68 -10.48
CA ILE A 336 -3.45 -8.97 -9.81
C ILE A 336 -2.39 -9.91 -10.35
N ASN A 337 -1.50 -10.41 -9.48
CA ASN A 337 -0.40 -11.25 -9.90
C ASN A 337 -0.85 -12.71 -10.02
N THR A 338 -0.97 -13.19 -11.25
CA THR A 338 -1.62 -14.47 -11.59
C THR A 338 -1.13 -15.67 -10.77
N TYR A 339 0.19 -15.75 -10.55
CA TYR A 339 0.84 -16.92 -9.93
C TYR A 339 1.13 -16.77 -8.43
N ARG A 340 0.77 -15.64 -7.82
CA ARG A 340 1.05 -15.41 -6.40
C ARG A 340 -0.13 -15.84 -5.54
N THR A 341 0.19 -16.35 -4.35
CA THR A 341 -0.76 -16.60 -3.28
C THR A 341 -0.77 -15.40 -2.33
N ALA A 342 -1.88 -15.19 -1.64
CA ALA A 342 -1.92 -14.28 -0.51
C ALA A 342 -1.06 -14.82 0.63
N ALA A 343 -0.34 -13.95 1.33
CA ALA A 343 0.32 -14.32 2.58
C ALA A 343 -0.74 -14.47 3.69
N PRO A 344 -0.54 -15.31 4.72
CA PRO A 344 -1.51 -15.47 5.81
C PRO A 344 -1.94 -14.17 6.50
N GLU A 345 -1.05 -13.18 6.53
CA GLU A 345 -1.31 -11.84 7.08
C GLU A 345 -2.04 -10.88 6.12
N ASP A 346 -2.15 -11.22 4.84
CA ASP A 346 -2.82 -10.36 3.86
C ASP A 346 -4.34 -10.32 4.15
N PRO A 347 -4.99 -9.14 4.06
CA PRO A 347 -6.43 -9.02 4.30
C PRO A 347 -7.32 -9.90 3.41
N PHE A 348 -6.81 -10.32 2.25
CA PHE A 348 -7.49 -11.16 1.28
C PHE A 348 -7.13 -12.65 1.40
N TYR A 349 -6.30 -13.06 2.36
CA TYR A 349 -6.02 -14.47 2.64
C TYR A 349 -7.26 -15.30 2.98
N PRO A 350 -8.21 -14.82 3.81
CA PRO A 350 -9.41 -15.59 4.13
C PRO A 350 -10.25 -15.95 2.91
N ASP A 351 -10.28 -15.06 1.92
CA ASP A 351 -11.02 -15.25 0.67
C ASP A 351 -10.28 -16.15 -0.33
N SER A 352 -8.96 -16.01 -0.41
CA SER A 352 -8.14 -16.80 -1.33
C SER A 352 -7.81 -18.20 -0.82
N ARG A 353 -7.81 -18.41 0.51
CA ARG A 353 -7.49 -19.69 1.18
C ARG A 353 -6.19 -20.33 0.67
N GLY A 354 -5.19 -19.50 0.39
CA GLY A 354 -3.88 -19.94 -0.12
C GLY A 354 -3.86 -20.35 -1.59
N LEU A 355 -4.95 -20.18 -2.35
CA LEU A 355 -4.95 -20.39 -3.79
C LEU A 355 -4.16 -19.27 -4.52
N PRO A 356 -3.51 -19.58 -5.66
CA PRO A 356 -2.99 -18.57 -6.56
C PRO A 356 -4.10 -17.61 -7.00
N MET A 357 -3.81 -16.32 -7.15
CA MET A 357 -4.82 -15.33 -7.55
C MET A 357 -5.52 -15.72 -8.86
N GLY A 358 -4.78 -16.32 -9.81
CA GLY A 358 -5.33 -16.78 -11.08
C GLY A 358 -6.32 -17.93 -10.95
N ALA A 359 -6.35 -18.65 -9.83
CA ALA A 359 -7.24 -19.78 -9.58
C ALA A 359 -8.53 -19.39 -8.86
N LEU A 360 -8.59 -18.21 -8.23
CA LEU A 360 -9.75 -17.76 -7.44
C LEU A 360 -11.02 -17.75 -8.27
N SER A 361 -12.16 -18.21 -7.76
CA SER A 361 -13.47 -18.05 -8.40
C SER A 361 -13.84 -16.58 -8.61
N VAL A 362 -14.85 -16.27 -9.43
CA VAL A 362 -15.31 -14.88 -9.65
C VAL A 362 -15.70 -14.20 -8.35
N ASP A 363 -16.39 -14.92 -7.48
CA ASP A 363 -16.85 -14.43 -6.18
C ASP A 363 -15.69 -14.17 -5.21
N GLN A 364 -14.69 -15.07 -5.17
CA GLN A 364 -13.45 -14.83 -4.43
C GLN A 364 -12.70 -13.62 -4.99
N LEU A 365 -12.54 -13.56 -6.32
CA LEU A 365 -11.83 -12.48 -7.01
C LEU A 365 -12.49 -11.12 -6.77
N ALA A 366 -13.83 -11.05 -6.79
CA ALA A 366 -14.59 -9.84 -6.50
C ALA A 366 -14.29 -9.31 -5.09
N ARG A 367 -14.24 -10.20 -4.08
CA ARG A 367 -13.85 -9.82 -2.72
C ARG A 367 -12.41 -9.33 -2.63
N VAL A 368 -11.48 -10.03 -3.26
CA VAL A 368 -10.06 -9.62 -3.29
C VAL A 368 -9.90 -8.24 -3.94
N ILE A 369 -10.51 -8.00 -5.10
CA ILE A 369 -10.45 -6.71 -5.81
C ILE A 369 -11.10 -5.60 -4.97
N ALA A 370 -12.29 -5.86 -4.39
CA ALA A 370 -12.99 -4.87 -3.58
C ALA A 370 -12.16 -4.46 -2.35
N LEU A 371 -11.57 -5.43 -1.64
CA LEU A 371 -10.69 -5.17 -0.50
C LEU A 371 -9.42 -4.40 -0.90
N GLU A 372 -8.80 -4.76 -2.02
CA GLU A 372 -7.63 -4.06 -2.55
C GLU A 372 -7.96 -2.59 -2.84
N ILE A 373 -9.09 -2.32 -3.51
CA ILE A 373 -9.55 -0.95 -3.79
C ILE A 373 -9.87 -0.20 -2.50
N GLN A 374 -10.65 -0.84 -1.60
CA GLN A 374 -11.10 -0.27 -0.32
C GLN A 374 -9.93 0.20 0.55
N HIS A 375 -8.83 -0.57 0.57
CA HIS A 375 -7.69 -0.28 1.44
C HIS A 375 -6.60 0.57 0.79
N ASN A 376 -6.36 0.42 -0.52
CA ASN A 376 -5.12 0.93 -1.12
C ASN A 376 -5.25 2.17 -2.00
N ILE A 377 -6.43 2.53 -2.51
CA ILE A 377 -6.56 3.73 -3.36
C ILE A 377 -6.23 5.01 -2.58
N THR A 378 -6.77 5.20 -1.38
CA THR A 378 -6.46 6.40 -0.58
C THR A 378 -5.10 6.29 0.12
N LYS A 379 -4.77 5.12 0.69
CA LYS A 379 -3.52 4.93 1.45
C LYS A 379 -2.27 5.15 0.59
N LYS A 380 -2.30 4.76 -0.69
CA LYS A 380 -1.17 4.95 -1.62
C LYS A 380 -1.14 6.31 -2.30
N SER A 381 -2.29 6.93 -2.59
CA SER A 381 -2.38 8.35 -2.96
C SER A 381 -1.72 9.24 -1.91
N MET A 382 -1.84 8.86 -0.62
CA MET A 382 -1.21 9.55 0.50
C MET A 382 0.17 8.99 0.90
N SER A 383 0.67 7.91 0.29
CA SER A 383 1.97 7.34 0.67
C SER A 383 3.10 7.97 -0.13
N GLY A 384 3.96 8.73 0.54
CA GLY A 384 5.14 9.36 -0.03
C GLY A 384 6.17 8.42 -0.69
N HIS A 385 5.95 7.11 -0.69
CA HIS A 385 6.71 6.17 -1.52
C HIS A 385 6.48 6.41 -3.02
N VAL A 386 5.28 6.83 -3.44
CA VAL A 386 4.97 7.11 -4.86
C VAL A 386 5.68 8.40 -5.32
N ALA A 387 5.63 9.45 -4.49
CA ALA A 387 6.34 10.71 -4.75
C ALA A 387 7.87 10.52 -4.75
N GLN A 388 8.40 9.79 -3.76
CA GLN A 388 9.83 9.48 -3.68
C GLN A 388 10.31 8.61 -4.86
N ASP A 389 9.50 7.68 -5.36
CA ASP A 389 9.84 6.83 -6.51
C ASP A 389 9.98 7.64 -7.81
N ALA A 390 9.18 8.70 -8.00
CA ALA A 390 9.29 9.61 -9.13
C ALA A 390 10.55 10.49 -9.03
N LEU A 391 10.89 10.94 -7.81
CA LEU A 391 12.02 11.83 -7.54
C LEU A 391 13.38 11.13 -7.56
N THR A 392 13.42 9.84 -7.20
CA THR A 392 14.67 9.05 -7.13
C THR A 392 14.93 8.20 -8.37
N ALA A 393 14.00 8.16 -9.33
CA ALA A 393 14.24 7.49 -10.60
C ALA A 393 15.40 8.18 -11.35
N PRO A 394 16.43 7.43 -11.80
CA PRO A 394 17.43 7.98 -12.69
C PRO A 394 16.72 8.47 -13.97
N LYS A 395 17.06 9.70 -14.37
CA LYS A 395 16.49 10.36 -15.55
C LYS A 395 16.98 9.71 -16.85
#